data_AF-A0A921LE55-F1
#
_entry.id   AF-A0A921LE55-F1
#
_cell.length_a   1.000
_cell.length_b   1.000
_cell.length_c   1.000
_cell.angle_alpha   90.00
_cell.angle_beta   90.00
_cell.angle_gamma   90.00
#
_symmetry.space_group_name_H-M   'P 1'
#
loop_
_entity.id
_entity.type
_entity.pdbx_description
1 polymer ?
#
loop_
_entity_poly.entity_id
_entity_poly.type
_entity_poly.pdbx_seq_one_letter_code
_entity_poly.pdbx_strand_id
1 'polypeptide(L)'
;MKKRVLAALLCVTMTAAMLAGCGSGSSSEEETTQESTEETTEESTEDVEVEPVETRTVYVTPQWVNSALNGEQEGYEDILIAEVGYGDVADCVSYNEGHVPGAIYVDNCEVEDATGSEEGAYNLLAADEVVSNMLNHGITKDTKVVLYGADVSGTARQAFAYLWAGVEDVKIINGGIDAWTEAGYDTETDVNEG
;
A
#
# COMPACT_ATOMS: atom_id res chain seq x y z
N MET A 1 39.78 -3.94 -39.86
CA MET A 1 38.56 -3.11 -39.96
C MET A 1 38.43 -2.32 -38.66
N LYS A 2 38.97 -1.10 -38.61
CA LYS A 2 38.25 0.19 -38.50
C LYS A 2 37.32 0.33 -37.28
N LYS A 3 37.91 0.91 -36.22
CA LYS A 3 37.40 1.80 -35.14
C LYS A 3 35.90 2.14 -35.20
N ARG A 4 35.17 1.92 -34.09
CA ARG A 4 34.07 2.75 -33.58
C ARG A 4 33.78 2.39 -32.11
N VAL A 5 33.94 3.32 -31.17
CA VAL A 5 32.93 3.72 -30.15
C VAL A 5 33.40 5.08 -29.62
N LEU A 6 32.63 6.13 -29.90
CA LEU A 6 32.76 7.46 -29.30
C LEU A 6 31.92 7.43 -28.02
N ALA A 7 32.56 7.63 -26.87
CA ALA A 7 31.89 7.86 -25.61
C ALA A 7 31.49 9.34 -25.52
N ALA A 8 30.20 9.61 -25.40
CA ALA A 8 29.66 10.93 -25.13
C ALA A 8 29.60 11.13 -23.60
N LEU A 9 30.55 11.91 -23.07
CA LEU A 9 30.46 12.49 -21.72
C LEU A 9 29.70 13.82 -21.83
N LEU A 10 28.46 13.86 -21.32
CA LEU A 10 27.70 15.09 -21.15
C LEU A 10 27.91 15.56 -19.69
N CYS A 11 28.85 16.49 -19.49
CA CYS A 11 29.09 17.10 -18.18
C CYS A 11 28.07 18.22 -17.91
N VAL A 12 27.43 18.10 -16.75
CA VAL A 12 26.59 19.08 -16.08
C VAL A 12 27.36 20.37 -15.82
N THR A 13 26.80 21.52 -16.23
CA THR A 13 27.09 22.82 -15.57
C THR A 13 25.81 23.67 -15.55
N MET A 14 25.13 23.70 -14.39
CA MET A 14 24.15 24.75 -14.09
C MET A 14 24.90 25.93 -13.44
N THR A 15 25.01 27.03 -14.15
CA THR A 15 25.38 28.33 -13.56
C THR A 15 24.12 29.17 -13.42
N ALA A 16 23.75 29.46 -12.18
CA ALA A 16 22.74 30.43 -11.81
C ALA A 16 23.25 31.87 -12.05
N ALA A 17 22.38 32.74 -12.56
CA ALA A 17 22.50 34.19 -12.40
C ALA A 17 21.10 34.81 -12.55
N MET A 18 20.58 35.35 -11.44
CA MET A 18 19.48 36.32 -11.44
C MET A 18 19.95 37.62 -12.08
N LEU A 19 19.05 38.35 -12.77
CA LEU A 19 18.89 39.81 -12.68
C LEU A 19 17.72 40.29 -13.56
N ALA A 20 17.05 41.31 -13.05
CA ALA A 20 15.79 41.90 -13.49
C ALA A 20 15.82 42.60 -14.88
N GLY A 21 14.63 42.84 -15.44
CA GLY A 21 14.47 43.90 -16.46
C GLY A 21 13.20 43.87 -17.33
N CYS A 22 12.22 44.71 -16.97
CA CYS A 22 11.20 45.42 -17.76
C CYS A 22 10.55 44.83 -19.04
N GLY A 23 9.21 44.96 -19.11
CA GLY A 23 8.64 45.83 -20.15
C GLY A 23 7.27 45.45 -20.72
N SER A 24 6.38 46.45 -20.75
CA SER A 24 5.03 46.54 -21.35
C SER A 24 3.90 45.88 -20.55
N GLY A 25 2.83 46.55 -20.14
CA GLY A 25 2.35 47.90 -20.37
C GLY A 25 0.82 47.87 -20.34
N SER A 26 0.20 48.69 -19.47
CA SER A 26 -1.01 49.49 -19.74
C SER A 26 -1.73 49.85 -18.44
N SER A 27 -1.54 51.10 -18.03
CA SER A 27 -2.42 52.02 -17.30
C SER A 27 -3.70 51.47 -16.64
N SER A 28 -3.84 51.66 -15.33
CA SER A 28 -4.60 52.79 -14.76
C SER A 28 -4.46 52.79 -13.24
N GLU A 29 -3.95 53.89 -12.70
CA GLU A 29 -3.99 54.20 -11.27
C GLU A 29 -5.29 54.95 -11.01
N GLU A 30 -6.16 54.39 -10.16
CA GLU A 30 -7.06 55.17 -9.32
C GLU A 30 -6.66 54.90 -7.88
N GLU A 31 -6.05 55.90 -7.23
CA GLU A 31 -5.90 55.91 -5.78
C GLU A 31 -7.27 56.14 -5.15
N THR A 32 -7.74 55.17 -4.37
CA THR A 32 -8.72 55.40 -3.30
C THR A 32 -8.10 54.92 -2.01
N THR A 33 -7.75 55.88 -1.15
CA THR A 33 -7.34 55.65 0.22
C THR A 33 -8.55 55.10 1.00
N GLN A 34 -8.50 53.83 1.40
CA GLN A 34 -9.34 53.31 2.46
C GLN A 34 -8.45 52.78 3.58
N GLU A 35 -8.55 53.50 4.70
CA GLU A 35 -8.08 53.13 6.02
C GLU A 35 -8.76 51.81 6.43
N SER A 36 -8.02 50.71 6.40
CA SER A 36 -8.49 49.42 6.93
C SER A 36 -7.86 49.22 8.30
N THR A 37 -8.68 49.36 9.32
CA THR A 37 -8.40 48.96 10.70
C THR A 37 -7.94 47.50 10.71
N GLU A 38 -6.71 47.25 11.14
CA GLU A 38 -6.25 45.91 11.51
C GLU A 38 -6.98 45.50 12.79
N GLU A 39 -8.05 44.73 12.67
CA GLU A 39 -8.51 43.91 13.80
C GLU A 39 -7.52 42.77 13.99
N THR A 40 -6.57 42.98 14.91
CA THR A 40 -5.79 41.90 15.50
C THR A 40 -6.75 41.00 16.26
N THR A 41 -7.25 39.96 15.59
CA THR A 41 -7.87 38.83 16.27
C THR A 41 -6.72 38.04 16.89
N GLU A 42 -6.52 38.19 18.19
CA GLU A 42 -5.64 37.31 18.95
C GLU A 42 -6.24 35.90 18.89
N GLU A 43 -5.67 35.08 18.02
CA GLU A 43 -5.97 33.66 17.93
C GLU A 43 -5.41 33.00 19.20
N SER A 44 -6.27 32.90 20.21
CA SER A 44 -6.04 32.08 21.39
C SER A 44 -5.98 30.62 20.94
N THR A 45 -4.77 30.13 20.67
CA THR A 45 -4.51 28.69 20.52
C THR A 45 -4.72 28.03 21.87
N GLU A 46 -5.93 27.55 22.14
CA GLU A 46 -6.16 26.63 23.25
C GLU A 46 -5.39 25.33 22.95
N ASP A 47 -4.46 24.96 23.82
CA ASP A 47 -3.75 23.68 23.75
C ASP A 47 -4.77 22.55 23.95
N VAL A 48 -5.23 21.95 22.86
CA VAL A 48 -6.09 20.76 22.89
C VAL A 48 -5.21 19.56 23.21
N GLU A 49 -5.42 18.93 24.37
CA GLU A 49 -4.85 17.61 24.65
C GLU A 49 -5.47 16.58 23.69
N VAL A 50 -4.64 15.96 22.85
CA VAL A 50 -5.04 14.93 21.91
C VAL A 50 -4.55 13.58 22.41
N GLU A 51 -5.44 12.60 22.50
CA GLU A 51 -5.11 11.23 22.89
C GLU A 51 -4.14 10.58 21.88
N PRO A 52 -3.13 9.83 22.35
CA PRO A 52 -2.20 9.14 21.46
C PRO A 52 -2.91 8.05 20.66
N VAL A 53 -2.56 7.92 19.37
CA VAL A 53 -3.04 6.84 18.51
C VAL A 53 -2.23 5.57 18.76
N GLU A 54 -2.89 4.42 18.80
CA GLU A 54 -2.23 3.13 18.95
C GLU A 54 -1.24 2.84 17.82
N THR A 55 -0.07 2.31 18.16
CA THR A 55 0.91 1.84 17.17
C THR A 55 0.56 0.42 16.74
N ARG A 56 0.42 0.20 15.43
CA ARG A 56 0.16 -1.13 14.85
C ARG A 56 1.36 -1.62 14.06
N THR A 57 1.81 -2.84 14.37
CA THR A 57 2.79 -3.55 13.54
C THR A 57 2.05 -4.23 12.39
N VAL A 58 2.37 -3.82 11.15
CA VAL A 58 1.80 -4.40 9.93
C VAL A 58 2.80 -5.33 9.26
N TYR A 59 4.03 -4.88 9.03
CA TYR A 59 5.05 -5.70 8.37
C TYR A 59 5.77 -6.62 9.36
N VAL A 60 5.80 -7.91 9.06
CA VAL A 60 6.44 -8.97 9.86
C VAL A 60 7.42 -9.77 9.00
N THR A 61 8.40 -10.41 9.63
CA THR A 61 9.38 -11.20 8.88
C THR A 61 8.85 -12.60 8.57
N PRO A 62 9.41 -13.29 7.55
CA PRO A 62 9.10 -14.71 7.31
C PRO A 62 9.31 -15.58 8.56
N GLN A 63 10.35 -15.31 9.36
CA GLN A 63 10.62 -16.04 10.60
C GLN A 63 9.47 -15.94 11.60
N TRP A 64 8.90 -14.74 11.75
CA TRP A 64 7.78 -14.53 12.67
C TRP A 64 6.54 -15.28 12.19
N VAL A 65 6.22 -15.23 10.88
CA VAL A 65 5.08 -15.96 10.33
C VAL A 65 5.28 -17.47 10.44
N ASN A 66 6.48 -17.98 10.13
CA ASN A 66 6.78 -19.40 10.32
C ASN A 66 6.60 -19.82 11.79
N SER A 67 7.04 -19.01 12.75
CA SER A 67 6.82 -19.32 14.17
C SER A 67 5.33 -19.28 14.57
N ALA A 68 4.52 -18.40 13.97
CA ALA A 68 3.07 -18.38 14.19
C ALA A 68 2.40 -19.66 13.65
N LEU A 69 2.75 -20.06 12.42
CA LEU A 69 2.26 -21.31 11.82
C LEU A 69 2.67 -22.57 12.60
N ASN A 70 3.77 -22.50 13.36
CA ASN A 70 4.21 -23.58 14.25
C ASN A 70 3.66 -23.47 15.69
N GLY A 71 2.74 -22.54 15.97
CA GLY A 71 2.13 -22.35 17.28
C GLY A 71 3.09 -21.78 18.34
N GLU A 72 4.16 -21.12 17.92
CA GLU A 72 5.19 -20.55 18.79
C GLU A 72 4.94 -19.05 19.08
N GLN A 73 3.94 -18.45 18.46
CA GLN A 73 3.52 -17.06 18.70
C GLN A 73 2.21 -17.04 19.49
N GLU A 74 2.30 -16.61 20.75
CA GLU A 74 1.15 -16.50 21.64
C GLU A 74 0.06 -15.60 21.03
N GLY A 75 -1.15 -16.15 20.90
CA GLY A 75 -2.29 -15.46 20.32
C GLY A 75 -2.34 -15.51 18.79
N TYR A 76 -1.37 -16.12 18.11
CA TYR A 76 -1.35 -16.29 16.65
C TYR A 76 -1.30 -17.76 16.24
N GLU A 77 -1.86 -18.64 17.06
CA GLU A 77 -1.99 -20.07 16.77
C GLU A 77 -3.03 -20.33 15.67
N ASP A 78 -4.04 -19.45 15.60
CA ASP A 78 -5.08 -19.45 14.57
C ASP A 78 -4.97 -18.17 13.73
N ILE A 79 -4.17 -18.24 12.66
CA ILE A 79 -4.07 -17.18 11.64
C ILE A 79 -4.67 -17.64 10.32
N LEU A 80 -5.24 -16.71 9.58
CA LEU A 80 -5.54 -16.88 8.16
C LEU A 80 -4.37 -16.29 7.38
N ILE A 81 -3.77 -17.08 6.49
CA ILE A 81 -2.72 -16.62 5.60
C ILE A 81 -3.24 -16.64 4.16
N ALA A 82 -2.94 -15.58 3.40
CA ALA A 82 -3.39 -15.46 2.02
C ALA A 82 -2.32 -14.86 1.11
N GLU A 83 -2.18 -15.44 -0.08
CA GLU A 83 -1.48 -14.82 -1.19
C GLU A 83 -2.42 -13.89 -1.96
N VAL A 84 -1.98 -12.65 -2.15
CA VAL A 84 -2.67 -11.64 -2.94
C VAL A 84 -2.17 -11.73 -4.38
N GLY A 85 -3.09 -11.96 -5.31
CA GLY A 85 -2.82 -11.97 -6.74
C GLY A 85 -3.74 -11.06 -7.53
N TYR A 86 -3.65 -11.19 -8.86
CA TYR A 86 -4.50 -10.48 -9.81
C TYR A 86 -5.19 -11.49 -10.72
N GLY A 87 -6.52 -11.50 -10.69
CA GLY A 87 -7.34 -12.41 -11.48
C GLY A 87 -7.46 -13.81 -10.89
N ASP A 88 -7.78 -14.79 -11.73
CA ASP A 88 -8.06 -16.17 -11.32
C ASP A 88 -6.81 -16.85 -10.72
N VAL A 89 -7.01 -17.64 -9.66
CA VAL A 89 -5.94 -18.41 -9.00
C VAL A 89 -5.20 -19.31 -9.99
N ALA A 90 -5.87 -19.83 -11.02
CA ALA A 90 -5.25 -20.66 -12.05
C ALA A 90 -4.19 -19.92 -12.88
N ASP A 91 -4.26 -18.59 -12.94
CA ASP A 91 -3.31 -17.73 -13.65
C ASP A 91 -2.22 -17.16 -12.74
N CYS A 92 -2.32 -17.35 -11.41
CA CYS A 92 -1.32 -16.89 -10.45
C CYS A 92 -0.09 -17.81 -10.43
N VAL A 93 0.96 -17.44 -11.17
CA VAL A 93 2.18 -18.27 -11.28
C VAL A 93 2.85 -18.49 -9.92
N SER A 94 3.02 -17.46 -9.10
CA SER A 94 3.70 -17.58 -7.80
C SER A 94 2.98 -18.55 -6.87
N TYR A 95 1.66 -18.44 -6.77
CA TYR A 95 0.87 -19.33 -5.93
C TYR A 95 0.96 -20.79 -6.39
N ASN A 96 0.87 -21.04 -7.70
CA ASN A 96 0.87 -22.41 -8.24
C ASN A 96 2.26 -23.06 -8.28
N GLU A 97 3.35 -22.29 -8.36
CA GLU A 97 4.71 -22.82 -8.32
C GLU A 97 5.21 -23.11 -6.90
N GLY A 98 4.64 -22.43 -5.90
CA GLY A 98 4.90 -22.70 -4.50
C GLY A 98 4.45 -21.54 -3.61
N HIS A 99 3.40 -21.74 -2.82
CA HIS A 99 2.87 -20.79 -1.85
C HIS A 99 3.20 -21.17 -0.41
N VAL A 100 2.98 -20.25 0.53
CA VAL A 100 3.16 -20.51 1.96
C VAL A 100 2.14 -21.57 2.41
N PRO A 101 2.54 -22.61 3.18
CA PRO A 101 1.62 -23.67 3.59
C PRO A 101 0.38 -23.14 4.33
N GLY A 102 -0.79 -23.65 3.93
CA GLY A 102 -2.11 -23.25 4.39
C GLY A 102 -2.62 -21.93 3.82
N ALA A 103 -1.88 -21.27 2.90
CA ALA A 103 -2.30 -20.00 2.33
C ALA A 103 -3.45 -20.19 1.34
N ILE A 104 -4.52 -19.42 1.52
CA ILE A 104 -5.56 -19.27 0.49
C ILE A 104 -5.10 -18.24 -0.55
N TYR A 105 -5.84 -18.16 -1.67
CA TYR A 105 -5.66 -17.12 -2.67
C TYR A 105 -6.75 -16.06 -2.54
N VAL A 106 -6.38 -14.78 -2.62
CA VAL A 106 -7.33 -13.65 -2.72
C VAL A 106 -6.99 -12.78 -3.92
N ASP A 107 -8.00 -12.48 -4.74
CA ASP A 107 -7.86 -11.60 -5.89
C ASP A 107 -7.98 -10.13 -5.47
N ASN A 108 -7.06 -9.28 -5.90
CA ASN A 108 -7.13 -7.84 -5.62
C ASN A 108 -8.40 -7.19 -6.22
N CYS A 109 -8.98 -7.78 -7.26
CA CYS A 109 -10.27 -7.34 -7.81
C CYS A 109 -11.45 -7.52 -6.83
N GLU A 110 -11.26 -8.25 -5.72
CA GLU A 110 -12.28 -8.40 -4.67
C GLU A 110 -12.41 -7.17 -3.76
N VAL A 111 -11.44 -6.26 -3.80
CA VAL A 111 -11.47 -5.05 -2.95
C VAL A 111 -11.46 -3.75 -3.73
N GLU A 112 -11.06 -3.78 -5.00
CA GLU A 112 -10.98 -2.60 -5.87
C GLU A 112 -11.29 -2.92 -7.33
N ASP A 113 -11.65 -1.90 -8.12
CA ASP A 113 -11.69 -2.03 -9.58
C ASP A 113 -10.26 -2.01 -10.17
N ALA A 114 -9.52 -3.08 -9.94
CA ALA A 114 -8.18 -3.29 -10.50
C ALA A 114 -8.22 -3.61 -12.02
N THR A 115 -9.41 -3.79 -12.60
CA THR A 115 -9.55 -4.06 -14.05
C THR A 115 -9.26 -2.83 -14.92
N GLY A 116 -9.20 -1.65 -14.29
CA GLY A 116 -8.79 -0.40 -14.95
C GLY A 116 -9.88 0.18 -15.85
N SER A 117 -11.16 0.03 -15.50
CA SER A 117 -12.24 0.66 -16.24
C SER A 117 -12.12 2.19 -16.23
N GLU A 118 -12.56 2.88 -17.30
CA GLU A 118 -12.31 4.34 -17.47
C GLU A 118 -12.91 5.20 -16.33
N GLU A 119 -13.93 4.70 -15.63
CA GLU A 119 -14.53 5.36 -14.49
C GLU A 119 -14.24 4.57 -13.21
N GLY A 120 -13.34 5.09 -12.37
CA GLY A 120 -13.12 4.52 -11.04
C GLY A 120 -12.03 3.46 -10.94
N ALA A 121 -11.17 3.30 -11.94
CA ALA A 121 -9.98 2.46 -11.85
C ALA A 121 -9.24 2.62 -10.51
N TYR A 122 -9.01 1.48 -9.85
CA TYR A 122 -8.36 1.35 -8.54
C TYR A 122 -9.08 2.05 -7.37
N ASN A 123 -10.33 2.50 -7.55
CA ASN A 123 -11.16 2.81 -6.40
C ASN A 123 -11.52 1.52 -5.67
N LEU A 124 -11.65 1.61 -4.34
CA LEU A 124 -12.26 0.53 -3.58
C LEU A 124 -13.68 0.28 -4.08
N LEU A 125 -14.09 -0.98 -4.07
CA LEU A 125 -15.47 -1.37 -4.30
C LEU A 125 -16.37 -0.80 -3.19
N ALA A 126 -17.69 -0.96 -3.36
CA ALA A 126 -18.63 -0.60 -2.31
C ALA A 126 -18.34 -1.39 -1.02
N ALA A 127 -18.53 -0.75 0.14
CA ALA A 127 -18.14 -1.34 1.43
C ALA A 127 -18.83 -2.70 1.70
N ASP A 128 -20.09 -2.83 1.29
CA ASP A 128 -20.85 -4.08 1.41
C ASP A 128 -20.34 -5.19 0.50
N GLU A 129 -19.83 -4.83 -0.69
CA GLU A 129 -19.19 -5.76 -1.62
C GLU A 129 -17.84 -6.25 -1.08
N VAL A 130 -16.97 -5.32 -0.63
CA VAL A 130 -15.68 -5.67 0.01
C VAL A 130 -15.90 -6.59 1.22
N VAL A 131 -16.84 -6.25 2.10
CA VAL A 131 -17.16 -7.06 3.27
C VAL A 131 -17.71 -8.44 2.86
N SER A 132 -18.55 -8.51 1.83
CA SER A 132 -19.08 -9.79 1.35
C SER A 132 -17.97 -10.69 0.81
N ASN A 133 -17.03 -10.13 0.03
CA ASN A 133 -15.89 -10.88 -0.50
C ASN A 133 -14.99 -11.40 0.62
N MET A 134 -14.67 -10.56 1.61
CA MET A 134 -13.89 -10.97 2.78
C MET A 134 -14.57 -12.10 3.57
N LEU A 135 -15.89 -12.01 3.78
CA LEU A 135 -16.66 -13.04 4.49
C LEU A 135 -16.70 -14.38 3.73
N ASN A 136 -16.63 -14.37 2.40
CA ASN A 136 -16.55 -15.60 1.60
C ASN A 136 -15.24 -16.37 1.84
N HIS A 137 -14.19 -15.68 2.28
CA HIS A 137 -12.91 -16.28 2.70
C HIS A 137 -12.82 -16.52 4.22
N GLY A 138 -13.95 -16.40 4.95
CA GLY A 138 -13.96 -16.51 6.41
C GLY A 138 -13.28 -15.35 7.15
N ILE A 139 -12.98 -14.24 6.47
CA ILE A 139 -12.32 -13.07 7.06
C ILE A 139 -13.38 -12.19 7.73
N THR A 140 -13.25 -12.06 9.04
CA THR A 140 -14.09 -11.23 9.89
C THR A 140 -13.26 -10.15 10.57
N LYS A 141 -13.93 -9.26 11.31
CA LYS A 141 -13.29 -8.23 12.13
C LYS A 141 -12.14 -8.76 13.00
N ASP A 142 -12.35 -9.91 13.63
CA ASP A 142 -11.46 -10.48 14.64
C ASP A 142 -10.47 -11.52 14.06
N THR A 143 -10.55 -11.77 12.74
CA THR A 143 -9.63 -12.69 12.06
C THR A 143 -8.23 -12.09 12.02
N LYS A 144 -7.22 -12.86 12.43
CA LYS A 144 -5.81 -12.47 12.30
C LYS A 144 -5.32 -12.83 10.92
N VAL A 145 -5.16 -11.84 10.05
CA VAL A 145 -4.84 -12.05 8.64
C VAL A 145 -3.36 -11.75 8.39
N VAL A 146 -2.67 -12.68 7.74
CA VAL A 146 -1.31 -12.50 7.22
C VAL A 146 -1.38 -12.50 5.69
N LEU A 147 -1.07 -11.38 5.07
CA LEU A 147 -1.04 -11.22 3.61
C LEU A 147 0.38 -11.29 3.08
N TYR A 148 0.54 -11.82 1.89
CA TYR A 148 1.76 -11.69 1.11
C TYR A 148 1.42 -11.79 -0.38
N GLY A 149 2.39 -11.53 -1.25
CA GLY A 149 2.22 -11.69 -2.69
C GLY A 149 3.54 -11.48 -3.40
N ALA A 150 3.60 -11.84 -4.67
CA ALA A 150 4.75 -11.51 -5.53
C ALA A 150 4.82 -10.00 -5.82
N ASP A 151 3.66 -9.32 -5.89
CA ASP A 151 3.60 -7.86 -5.98
C ASP A 151 3.32 -7.23 -4.60
N VAL A 152 4.31 -6.48 -4.11
CA VAL A 152 4.22 -5.78 -2.82
C VAL A 152 3.18 -4.65 -2.83
N SER A 153 2.91 -4.06 -4.00
CA SER A 153 2.01 -2.91 -4.10
C SER A 153 0.54 -3.34 -3.96
N GLY A 154 0.13 -4.37 -4.70
CA GLY A 154 -1.18 -5.01 -4.58
C GLY A 154 -1.42 -5.61 -3.20
N THR A 155 -0.40 -6.27 -2.62
CA THR A 155 -0.50 -6.80 -1.26
C THR A 155 -0.78 -5.71 -0.22
N ALA A 156 -0.05 -4.59 -0.29
CA ALA A 156 -0.27 -3.46 0.61
C ALA A 156 -1.64 -2.80 0.41
N ARG A 157 -2.13 -2.77 -0.84
CA ARG A 157 -3.46 -2.27 -1.18
C ARG A 157 -4.57 -3.15 -0.60
N GLN A 158 -4.43 -4.48 -0.68
CA GLN A 158 -5.33 -5.43 -0.05
C GLN A 158 -5.38 -5.23 1.47
N ALA A 159 -4.22 -5.11 2.11
CA ALA A 159 -4.13 -4.86 3.55
C ALA A 159 -4.81 -3.55 3.96
N PHE A 160 -4.62 -2.48 3.18
CA PHE A 160 -5.33 -1.22 3.37
C PHE A 160 -6.84 -1.39 3.29
N ALA A 161 -7.35 -2.13 2.29
CA ALA A 161 -8.78 -2.38 2.15
C ALA A 161 -9.35 -3.16 3.34
N TYR A 162 -8.64 -4.17 3.85
CA TYR A 162 -9.08 -4.96 5.01
C TYR A 162 -9.11 -4.13 6.30
N LEU A 163 -8.09 -3.30 6.52
CA LEU A 163 -8.06 -2.36 7.65
C LEU A 163 -9.18 -1.31 7.53
N TRP A 164 -9.44 -0.81 6.33
CA TRP A 164 -10.52 0.14 6.06
C TRP A 164 -11.90 -0.49 6.29
N ALA A 165 -12.09 -1.75 5.90
CA ALA A 165 -13.31 -2.52 6.12
C ALA A 165 -13.52 -2.92 7.59
N GLY A 166 -12.46 -2.84 8.42
CA GLY A 166 -12.53 -2.95 9.87
C GLY A 166 -11.86 -4.18 10.49
N VAL A 167 -11.05 -4.94 9.75
CA VAL A 167 -10.23 -6.02 10.33
C VAL A 167 -9.21 -5.41 11.27
N GLU A 168 -9.15 -5.89 12.51
CA GLU A 168 -8.32 -5.29 13.56
C GLU A 168 -6.85 -5.72 13.47
N ASP A 169 -6.59 -6.92 12.94
CA ASP A 169 -5.27 -7.53 12.91
C ASP A 169 -4.88 -8.00 11.50
N VAL A 170 -4.23 -7.11 10.75
CA VAL A 170 -3.66 -7.40 9.43
C VAL A 170 -2.14 -7.29 9.48
N LYS A 171 -1.46 -8.31 8.96
CA LYS A 171 0.00 -8.40 8.84
C LYS A 171 0.39 -8.60 7.38
N ILE A 172 1.61 -8.21 7.02
CA ILE A 172 2.21 -8.43 5.70
C ILE A 172 3.58 -9.09 5.86
N ILE A 173 3.85 -10.15 5.10
CA ILE A 173 5.21 -10.72 5.02
C ILE A 173 6.12 -9.72 4.31
N ASN A 174 7.09 -9.17 5.04
CA ASN A 174 8.08 -8.27 4.49
C ASN A 174 8.98 -9.00 3.49
N GLY A 175 8.86 -8.62 2.21
CA GLY A 175 9.56 -9.27 1.08
C GLY A 175 8.78 -10.38 0.39
N GLY A 176 7.52 -10.63 0.78
CA GLY A 176 6.62 -11.53 0.05
C GLY A 176 7.10 -12.98 -0.01
N ILE A 177 6.70 -13.68 -1.07
CA ILE A 177 7.03 -15.09 -1.31
C ILE A 177 8.54 -15.32 -1.55
N ASP A 178 9.22 -14.34 -2.15
CA ASP A 178 10.66 -14.40 -2.39
C ASP A 178 11.44 -14.48 -1.06
N ALA A 179 11.09 -13.63 -0.09
CA ALA A 179 11.73 -13.64 1.23
C ALA A 179 11.39 -14.91 2.03
N TRP A 180 10.18 -15.46 1.86
CA TRP A 180 9.81 -16.75 2.45
C TRP A 180 10.70 -17.89 1.92
N THR A 181 10.87 -17.94 0.60
CA THR A 181 11.69 -18.94 -0.08
C THR A 181 13.19 -18.76 0.24
N GLU A 182 13.69 -17.52 0.27
CA GLU A 182 15.08 -17.22 0.63
C GLU A 182 15.40 -17.61 2.08
N ALA A 183 14.41 -17.53 2.98
CA ALA A 183 14.54 -18.01 4.36
C ALA A 183 14.59 -19.55 4.44
N GLY A 184 14.33 -20.27 3.35
CA GLY A 184 14.41 -21.73 3.26
C GLY A 184 13.23 -22.46 3.90
N TYR A 185 12.08 -21.81 3.99
CA TYR A 185 10.85 -22.42 4.50
C TYR A 185 10.14 -23.24 3.43
N ASP A 186 9.35 -24.22 3.89
CA ASP A 186 8.57 -25.09 3.01
C ASP A 186 7.51 -24.30 2.25
N THR A 187 7.17 -24.80 1.06
CA THR A 187 6.06 -24.32 0.24
C THR A 187 5.19 -25.49 -0.16
N GLU A 188 3.95 -25.19 -0.56
CA GLU A 188 3.03 -26.17 -1.12
C GLU A 188 2.46 -25.68 -2.45
N THR A 189 1.80 -26.59 -3.17
CA THR A 189 1.25 -26.31 -4.51
C THR A 189 -0.20 -26.75 -4.66
N ASP A 190 -0.78 -27.35 -3.61
CA ASP A 190 -2.19 -27.73 -3.61
C ASP A 190 -3.02 -26.47 -3.33
N VAL A 191 -4.00 -26.17 -4.19
CA VAL A 191 -4.84 -24.98 -4.00
C VAL A 191 -5.70 -25.16 -2.76
N ASN A 192 -5.59 -24.21 -1.82
CA ASN A 192 -6.40 -24.18 -0.61
C ASN A 192 -7.71 -23.40 -0.85
N GLU A 193 -8.81 -23.92 -0.29
CA GLU A 193 -10.09 -23.21 -0.25
C GLU A 193 -10.22 -22.43 1.07
N GLY A 194 -10.76 -21.20 0.98
CA GLY A 194 -11.12 -20.34 2.11
C GLY A 194 -12.56 -20.51 2.57
#